data_AF-A0A7G3AUC5-F1
#
_entry.id   AF-A0A7G3AUC5-F1
#
_cell.length_a   1.000
_cell.length_b   1.000
_cell.length_c   1.000
_cell.angle_alpha   90.00
_cell.angle_beta   90.00
_cell.angle_gamma   90.00
#
_symmetry.space_group_name_H-M   'P 1'
#
loop_
_entity.id
_entity.type
_entity.pdbx_description
1 polymer ?
#
loop_
_entity_poly.entity_id
_entity_poly.type
_entity_poly.pdbx_seq_one_letter_code
_entity_poly.pdbx_strand_id
1 'polypeptide(L)'
;MSQKSKIILRVQSPEGTKRVEISPDANLRSLYETVFAAFELTNYDFSLFKERGYKQELTSSRSQKLTDCQLKHGDMVFMKILSENFASSSSKDTPGSSGSFNNSFSVTRSSSTNTVNSDASVKVNGSVKEDDVDLQLYKIDGWIQRSRDTKLCRHNSNGCCVHCSPLEPWNENYLKEHKIKHLSFHSYIRKLTSGADRGKFVALEDINCRIKAGCRDHPPWPKGICSKCQPLALTLNRQIYRHVDNVMFENPALVERFLNYWRFSGHQRMGFLYGTYEVHADVPLGIRARVAAIYEPPQESNRDSIRLLDDDYRTDVDEIAAALGLRKVGWIFTDLLSENVAAGTVKHVRGIDTHFLTAHECILAGHFQNEH
;
A
#
# COMPACT_ATOMS: atom_id res chain seq x y z
N MET A 1 -9.46 -10.67 57.37
CA MET A 1 -9.62 -10.60 55.90
C MET A 1 -9.15 -11.93 55.33
N SER A 2 -10.05 -12.69 54.71
CA SER A 2 -9.76 -14.05 54.22
C SER A 2 -8.74 -13.98 53.08
N GLN A 3 -7.55 -14.58 53.25
CA GLN A 3 -6.57 -14.72 52.18
C GLN A 3 -7.16 -15.62 51.10
N LYS A 4 -7.56 -15.05 49.95
CA LYS A 4 -7.97 -15.84 48.79
C LYS A 4 -6.78 -16.70 48.35
N SER A 5 -6.94 -18.01 48.39
CA SER A 5 -5.93 -18.98 47.95
C SER A 5 -5.61 -18.76 46.47
N LYS A 6 -4.34 -18.44 46.15
CA LYS A 6 -3.85 -18.37 44.77
C LYS A 6 -3.57 -19.78 44.25
N ILE A 7 -3.77 -19.99 42.96
CA ILE A 7 -3.37 -21.21 42.25
C ILE A 7 -2.10 -20.94 41.43
N ILE A 8 -1.26 -21.97 41.29
CA ILE A 8 -0.02 -21.89 40.51
C ILE A 8 -0.22 -22.69 39.23
N LEU A 9 -0.02 -22.06 38.07
CA LEU A 9 0.00 -22.71 36.77
C LEU A 9 1.43 -22.74 36.24
N ARG A 10 1.81 -23.85 35.59
CA ARG A 10 3.13 -24.01 34.96
C ARG A 10 2.98 -23.76 33.47
N VAL A 11 3.54 -22.68 32.96
CA VAL A 11 3.44 -22.29 31.56
C VAL A 11 4.73 -22.69 30.85
N GLN A 12 4.63 -23.60 29.87
CA GLN A 12 5.75 -24.05 29.04
C GLN A 12 5.78 -23.24 27.75
N SER A 13 6.88 -22.52 27.53
CA SER A 13 7.23 -21.81 26.30
C SER A 13 8.39 -22.51 25.57
N PRO A 14 8.73 -22.12 24.33
CA PRO A 14 9.95 -22.57 23.66
C PRO A 14 11.23 -22.26 24.45
N GLU A 15 11.23 -21.21 25.27
CA GLU A 15 12.39 -20.74 26.05
C GLU A 15 12.49 -21.37 27.45
N GLY A 16 11.46 -22.12 27.88
CA GLY A 16 11.43 -22.77 29.19
C GLY A 16 10.06 -22.75 29.86
N THR A 17 10.00 -23.29 31.08
CA THR A 17 8.77 -23.36 31.88
C THR A 17 8.82 -22.38 33.06
N LYS A 18 7.87 -21.44 33.14
CA LYS A 18 7.72 -20.52 34.28
C LYS A 18 6.44 -20.83 35.06
N ARG A 19 6.46 -20.50 36.36
CA ARG A 19 5.30 -20.65 37.26
C ARG A 19 4.59 -19.31 37.38
N VAL A 20 3.28 -19.30 37.15
CA VAL A 20 2.43 -18.10 37.21
C VAL A 20 1.41 -18.28 38.32
N GLU A 21 1.36 -17.32 39.24
CA GLU A 21 0.36 -17.28 40.32
C GLU A 21 -0.87 -16.50 39.86
N ILE A 22 -2.05 -17.10 39.99
CA ILE A 22 -3.31 -16.45 39.59
C ILE A 22 -4.44 -16.81 40.57
N SER A 23 -5.42 -15.92 40.70
CA SER A 23 -6.60 -16.19 41.53
C SER A 23 -7.52 -17.24 40.84
N PRO A 24 -8.12 -18.19 41.57
CA PRO A 24 -9.01 -19.19 40.99
C PRO A 24 -10.28 -18.60 40.37
N ASP A 25 -10.71 -17.42 40.83
CA ASP A 25 -11.88 -16.70 40.30
C ASP A 25 -11.56 -15.84 39.06
N ALA A 26 -10.28 -15.77 38.66
CA ALA A 26 -9.86 -14.92 37.55
C ALA A 26 -10.41 -15.41 36.21
N ASN A 27 -10.47 -14.49 35.25
CA ASN A 27 -10.84 -14.80 33.86
C ASN A 27 -9.59 -15.10 33.01
N LEU A 28 -9.81 -15.69 31.83
CA LEU A 28 -8.72 -16.03 30.90
C LEU A 28 -7.94 -14.79 30.44
N ARG A 29 -8.56 -13.61 30.34
CA ARG A 29 -7.83 -12.37 30.05
C ARG A 29 -6.75 -12.08 31.10
N SER A 30 -7.08 -12.21 32.38
CA SER A 30 -6.12 -12.00 33.48
C SER A 30 -4.98 -13.02 33.40
N LEU A 31 -5.28 -14.25 32.97
CA LEU A 31 -4.24 -15.27 32.71
C LEU A 31 -3.27 -14.81 31.61
N TYR A 32 -3.77 -14.31 30.48
CA TYR A 32 -2.91 -13.76 29.42
C TYR A 32 -2.05 -12.58 29.89
N GLU A 33 -2.59 -11.67 30.70
CA GLU A 33 -1.86 -10.54 31.26
C GLU A 33 -0.75 -11.03 32.23
N THR A 34 -1.04 -12.01 33.08
CA THR A 34 -0.02 -12.59 33.98
C THR A 34 1.08 -13.36 33.25
N VAL A 35 0.75 -14.06 32.16
CA VAL A 35 1.75 -14.75 31.32
C VAL A 35 2.61 -13.74 30.57
N PHE A 36 2.02 -12.70 29.99
CA PHE A 36 2.73 -11.62 29.33
C PHE A 36 3.77 -10.97 30.26
N ALA A 37 3.37 -10.65 31.49
CA ALA A 37 4.28 -10.11 32.50
C ALA A 37 5.37 -11.11 32.95
N ALA A 38 5.02 -12.38 33.15
CA ALA A 38 5.97 -13.40 33.63
C ALA A 38 7.05 -13.75 32.59
N PHE A 39 6.74 -13.63 31.30
CA PHE A 39 7.66 -13.90 30.20
C PHE A 39 8.29 -12.65 29.60
N GLU A 40 8.00 -11.45 30.12
CA GLU A 40 8.53 -10.17 29.64
C GLU A 40 8.36 -10.00 28.12
N LEU A 41 7.19 -10.42 27.61
CA LEU A 41 6.91 -10.42 26.17
C LEU A 41 6.74 -8.98 25.66
N THR A 42 7.12 -8.74 24.40
CA THR A 42 7.01 -7.43 23.74
C THR A 42 5.64 -7.21 23.11
N ASN A 43 4.92 -8.28 22.78
CA ASN A 43 3.59 -8.28 22.17
C ASN A 43 2.75 -9.48 22.65
N TYR A 44 1.44 -9.44 22.36
CA TYR A 44 0.49 -10.53 22.70
C TYR A 44 0.39 -11.60 21.61
N ASP A 45 1.45 -11.81 20.82
CA ASP A 45 1.48 -12.76 19.69
C ASP A 45 1.75 -14.19 20.18
N PHE A 46 0.99 -14.64 21.17
CA PHE A 46 1.05 -15.99 21.71
C PHE A 46 -0.34 -16.55 22.01
N SER A 47 -0.50 -17.86 21.82
CA SER A 47 -1.69 -18.60 22.23
C SER A 47 -1.36 -19.60 23.34
N LEU A 48 -2.30 -19.79 24.26
CA LEU A 48 -2.20 -20.76 25.35
C LEU A 48 -3.05 -22.00 25.06
N PHE A 49 -2.51 -23.18 25.34
CA PHE A 49 -3.15 -24.47 25.10
C PHE A 49 -3.07 -25.35 26.35
N LYS A 50 -4.06 -26.23 26.55
CA LYS A 50 -4.02 -27.19 27.66
C LYS A 50 -3.13 -28.41 27.40
N GLU A 51 -2.95 -28.77 26.13
CA GLU A 51 -2.23 -29.97 25.74
C GLU A 51 -0.95 -29.66 24.97
N ARG A 52 0.06 -30.52 25.14
CA ARG A 52 1.38 -30.40 24.50
C ARG A 52 1.32 -30.41 22.97
N GLY A 53 0.28 -30.99 22.39
CA GLY A 53 0.03 -31.02 20.95
C GLY A 53 -0.66 -29.78 20.38
N TYR A 54 -0.74 -28.69 21.15
CA TYR A 54 -1.50 -27.47 20.81
C TYR A 54 -2.96 -27.75 20.47
N LYS A 55 -3.55 -28.70 21.20
CA LYS A 55 -4.99 -29.00 21.17
C LYS A 55 -5.66 -28.29 22.34
N GLN A 56 -6.94 -27.95 22.16
CA GLN A 56 -7.75 -27.19 23.12
C GLN A 56 -7.12 -25.84 23.50
N GLU A 57 -7.31 -24.86 22.62
CA GLU A 57 -6.89 -23.47 22.83
C GLU A 57 -7.70 -22.80 23.95
N LEU A 58 -7.00 -22.08 24.83
CA LEU A 58 -7.58 -21.23 25.86
C LEU A 58 -7.74 -19.83 25.29
N THR A 59 -8.85 -19.55 24.61
CA THR A 59 -9.06 -18.23 24.00
C THR A 59 -9.20 -17.14 25.07
N SER A 60 -8.44 -16.04 24.93
CA SER A 60 -8.53 -14.89 25.84
C SER A 60 -9.96 -14.35 25.87
N SER A 61 -10.59 -14.42 27.05
CA SER A 61 -11.98 -14.01 27.26
C SER A 61 -12.14 -13.32 28.61
N ARG A 62 -13.02 -12.31 28.65
CA ARG A 62 -13.42 -11.61 29.89
C ARG A 62 -14.53 -12.34 30.65
N SER A 63 -15.31 -13.17 29.96
CA SER A 63 -16.48 -13.87 30.52
C SER A 63 -16.18 -15.29 31.01
N GLN A 64 -15.16 -15.95 30.45
CA GLN A 64 -14.79 -17.32 30.81
C GLN A 64 -13.78 -17.34 31.97
N LYS A 65 -14.11 -18.08 33.03
CA LYS A 65 -13.25 -18.22 34.23
C LYS A 65 -12.31 -19.42 34.11
N LEU A 66 -11.24 -19.43 34.90
CA LEU A 66 -10.30 -20.55 34.95
C LEU A 66 -10.98 -21.87 35.37
N THR A 67 -12.02 -21.78 36.22
CA THR A 67 -12.85 -22.92 36.65
C THR A 67 -13.58 -23.59 35.48
N ASP A 68 -14.06 -22.80 34.53
CA ASP A 68 -14.80 -23.28 33.34
C ASP A 68 -13.85 -24.00 32.37
N CYS A 69 -12.58 -23.63 32.42
CA CYS A 69 -11.50 -24.29 31.70
C CYS A 69 -10.91 -25.49 32.46
N GLN A 70 -11.46 -25.91 33.60
CA GLN A 70 -10.97 -27.06 34.37
C GLN A 70 -9.48 -27.01 34.75
N LEU A 71 -8.88 -25.81 34.83
CA LEU A 71 -7.48 -25.64 35.20
C LEU A 71 -7.33 -25.71 36.73
N LYS A 72 -6.51 -26.64 37.21
CA LYS A 72 -6.24 -26.88 38.63
C LYS A 72 -4.84 -26.38 39.03
N HIS A 73 -4.63 -26.27 40.33
CA HIS A 73 -3.31 -25.95 40.87
C HIS A 73 -2.27 -27.01 40.43
N GLY A 74 -1.19 -26.54 39.81
CA GLY A 74 -0.10 -27.37 39.31
C GLY A 74 -0.23 -27.79 37.85
N ASP A 75 -1.33 -27.46 37.16
CA ASP A 75 -1.53 -27.83 35.76
C ASP A 75 -0.52 -27.16 34.82
N MET A 76 -0.20 -27.88 33.74
CA MET A 76 0.68 -27.40 32.68
C MET A 76 -0.15 -26.74 31.58
N VAL A 77 0.26 -25.55 31.17
CA VAL A 77 -0.29 -24.82 30.02
C VAL A 77 0.85 -24.62 29.03
N PHE A 78 0.58 -24.81 27.75
CA PHE A 78 1.56 -24.74 26.68
C PHE A 78 1.37 -23.45 25.89
N MET A 79 2.43 -22.66 25.77
CA MET A 79 2.45 -21.39 25.06
C MET A 79 3.06 -21.60 23.68
N LYS A 80 2.35 -21.16 22.64
CA LYS A 80 2.84 -21.11 21.26
C LYS A 80 3.01 -19.66 20.84
N ILE A 81 4.22 -19.28 20.48
CA ILE A 81 4.51 -17.97 19.87
C ILE A 81 4.05 -18.03 18.41
N LEU A 82 3.30 -17.01 17.98
CA LEU A 82 2.71 -16.91 16.64
C LEU A 82 3.59 -16.09 15.67
N SER A 83 4.72 -15.58 16.14
CA SER A 83 5.74 -14.91 15.33
C SER A 83 6.70 -15.92 14.67
N GLU A 84 6.90 -15.78 13.37
CA GLU A 84 7.59 -16.71 12.47
C GLU A 84 9.06 -16.96 12.84
N ASN A 85 9.44 -18.24 12.93
CA ASN A 85 10.82 -18.68 12.76
C ASN A 85 10.84 -19.78 11.70
N PHE A 86 11.35 -19.43 10.51
CA PHE A 86 11.82 -20.37 9.51
C PHE A 86 13.07 -21.07 10.03
N ALA A 87 12.93 -22.35 10.39
CA ALA A 87 14.05 -23.27 10.53
C ALA A 87 13.73 -24.58 9.79
N SER A 88 14.46 -24.73 8.69
CA SER A 88 14.68 -25.89 7.82
C SER A 88 14.30 -27.28 8.34
N SER A 89 13.54 -28.03 7.53
CA SER A 89 13.78 -29.46 7.35
C SER A 89 13.36 -29.93 5.95
N SER A 90 14.31 -30.55 5.28
CA SER A 90 14.34 -31.14 3.95
C SER A 90 13.55 -32.45 3.79
N SER A 91 12.87 -32.63 2.64
CA SER A 91 12.78 -33.88 1.86
C SER A 91 12.07 -33.58 0.53
N LYS A 92 12.75 -33.62 -0.64
CA LYS A 92 12.82 -34.77 -1.55
C LYS A 92 11.51 -35.56 -1.63
N ASP A 93 10.75 -35.38 -2.71
CA ASP A 93 10.51 -36.40 -3.76
C ASP A 93 9.43 -35.98 -4.77
N THR A 94 9.82 -35.92 -6.05
CA THR A 94 9.01 -36.18 -7.27
C THR A 94 8.86 -37.71 -7.47
N PRO A 95 7.95 -38.29 -8.32
CA PRO A 95 7.48 -37.73 -9.62
C PRO A 95 6.04 -38.08 -10.11
N GLY A 96 5.57 -37.33 -11.11
CA GLY A 96 5.10 -37.92 -12.39
C GLY A 96 3.59 -38.07 -12.69
N SER A 97 3.13 -37.36 -13.73
CA SER A 97 2.17 -37.75 -14.80
C SER A 97 1.31 -36.54 -15.23
N SER A 98 1.58 -35.93 -16.38
CA SER A 98 1.17 -36.32 -17.76
C SER A 98 -0.29 -35.98 -18.07
N GLY A 99 -0.50 -35.15 -19.11
CA GLY A 99 -1.83 -34.82 -19.61
C GLY A 99 -1.92 -33.52 -20.42
N SER A 100 -1.16 -33.41 -21.52
CA SER A 100 -1.41 -32.40 -22.55
C SER A 100 -2.70 -32.72 -23.30
N PHE A 101 -3.63 -31.77 -23.36
CA PHE A 101 -4.69 -31.74 -24.36
C PHE A 101 -4.78 -30.35 -24.97
N ASN A 102 -4.29 -30.26 -26.21
CA ASN A 102 -4.59 -29.20 -27.17
C ASN A 102 -6.08 -29.22 -27.47
N ASN A 103 -6.70 -28.05 -27.58
CA ASN A 103 -7.79 -27.92 -28.53
C ASN A 103 -7.92 -26.49 -29.06
N SER A 104 -7.63 -26.37 -30.36
CA SER A 104 -7.85 -25.21 -31.20
C SER A 104 -9.32 -25.09 -31.57
N PHE A 105 -9.90 -23.89 -31.49
CA PHE A 105 -11.19 -23.61 -32.13
C PHE A 105 -11.12 -22.30 -32.90
N SER A 106 -11.57 -22.43 -34.14
CA SER A 106 -11.57 -21.50 -35.26
C SER A 106 -12.51 -20.31 -35.09
N VAL A 107 -12.04 -19.15 -35.53
CA VAL A 107 -12.76 -17.88 -35.61
C VAL A 107 -13.63 -17.84 -36.86
N THR A 108 -14.92 -17.57 -36.71
CA THR A 108 -15.81 -17.17 -37.82
C THR A 108 -16.30 -15.75 -37.56
N ARG A 109 -15.86 -14.82 -38.41
CA ARG A 109 -16.29 -13.41 -38.45
C ARG A 109 -17.74 -13.35 -38.94
N SER A 110 -18.60 -12.66 -38.19
CA SER A 110 -19.86 -12.13 -38.71
C SER A 110 -20.02 -10.69 -38.26
N SER A 111 -19.95 -9.82 -39.27
CA SER A 111 -20.24 -8.39 -39.23
C SER A 111 -21.70 -8.12 -38.89
N SER A 112 -21.96 -7.30 -37.88
CA SER A 112 -23.17 -6.48 -37.83
C SER A 112 -22.90 -5.18 -37.09
N THR A 113 -23.11 -4.10 -37.83
CA THR A 113 -23.30 -2.73 -37.36
C THR A 113 -24.47 -2.70 -36.39
N ASN A 114 -24.27 -2.17 -35.17
CA ASN A 114 -25.31 -1.49 -34.42
C ASN A 114 -24.70 -0.47 -33.46
N THR A 115 -25.18 0.75 -33.61
CA THR A 115 -25.04 1.91 -32.73
C THR A 115 -25.84 1.70 -31.42
N VAL A 116 -25.42 2.48 -30.40
CA VAL A 116 -26.08 2.77 -29.10
C VAL A 116 -26.29 1.62 -28.09
N ASN A 117 -25.55 1.62 -26.98
CA ASN A 117 -25.94 2.30 -25.74
C ASN A 117 -24.91 2.07 -24.64
N SER A 118 -24.51 3.16 -24.01
CA SER A 118 -23.70 3.22 -22.81
C SER A 118 -24.57 2.79 -21.63
N ASP A 119 -24.48 1.53 -21.21
CA ASP A 119 -24.85 1.14 -19.85
C ASP A 119 -24.39 -0.29 -19.55
N ALA A 120 -23.29 -0.40 -18.81
CA ALA A 120 -22.94 -1.58 -18.04
C ALA A 120 -21.95 -1.19 -16.94
N SER A 121 -22.36 -0.26 -16.07
CA SER A 121 -21.69 -0.05 -14.80
C SER A 121 -21.99 -1.24 -13.88
N VAL A 122 -20.95 -1.98 -13.52
CA VAL A 122 -20.96 -2.83 -12.33
C VAL A 122 -21.32 -1.91 -11.15
N LYS A 123 -22.49 -2.15 -10.55
CA LYS A 123 -22.96 -1.40 -9.39
C LYS A 123 -22.05 -1.67 -8.20
N VAL A 124 -21.04 -0.83 -8.02
CA VAL A 124 -20.48 -0.56 -6.70
C VAL A 124 -21.53 0.28 -5.96
N ASN A 125 -22.10 -0.28 -4.89
CA ASN A 125 -23.05 0.42 -4.04
C ASN A 125 -22.32 1.54 -3.29
N GLY A 126 -22.43 2.76 -3.84
CA GLY A 126 -21.91 4.01 -3.31
C GLY A 126 -21.43 4.89 -4.46
N SER A 127 -22.05 6.04 -4.70
CA SER A 127 -21.55 7.01 -5.67
C SER A 127 -20.21 7.56 -5.14
N VAL A 128 -19.11 6.93 -5.53
CA VAL A 128 -17.76 7.43 -5.21
C VAL A 128 -17.64 8.82 -5.83
N LYS A 129 -17.32 9.82 -5.01
CA LYS A 129 -17.08 11.18 -5.49
C LYS A 129 -15.68 11.22 -6.08
N GLU A 130 -15.59 11.28 -7.39
CA GLU A 130 -14.33 11.46 -8.12
C GLU A 130 -13.78 12.88 -7.92
N ASP A 131 -12.47 13.03 -8.15
CA ASP A 131 -11.79 14.31 -8.10
C ASP A 131 -12.22 15.22 -9.25
N ASP A 132 -12.27 16.53 -9.00
CA ASP A 132 -12.54 17.53 -10.04
C ASP A 132 -11.52 17.46 -11.19
N VAL A 133 -10.25 17.13 -10.91
CA VAL A 133 -9.23 16.96 -11.95
C VAL A 133 -9.52 15.74 -12.84
N ASP A 134 -10.01 14.65 -12.26
CA ASP A 134 -10.34 13.43 -12.99
C ASP A 134 -11.56 13.68 -13.89
N LEU A 135 -12.59 14.35 -13.35
CA LEU A 135 -13.77 14.77 -14.10
C LEU A 135 -13.43 15.69 -15.28
N GLN A 136 -12.41 16.56 -15.13
CA GLN A 136 -11.90 17.37 -16.23
C GLN A 136 -11.17 16.52 -17.27
N LEU A 137 -10.28 15.64 -16.83
CA LEU A 137 -9.50 14.77 -17.70
C LEU A 137 -10.38 13.80 -18.51
N TYR A 138 -11.49 13.32 -17.95
CA TYR A 138 -12.46 12.49 -18.69
C TYR A 138 -13.07 13.19 -19.91
N LYS A 139 -13.20 14.52 -19.87
CA LYS A 139 -13.79 15.31 -20.97
C LYS A 139 -12.78 15.64 -22.07
N ILE A 140 -11.49 15.60 -21.77
CA ILE A 140 -10.41 15.89 -22.71
C ILE A 140 -10.13 14.62 -23.51
N ASP A 141 -9.85 14.67 -24.82
CA ASP A 141 -9.60 13.49 -25.66
C ASP A 141 -8.14 12.98 -25.63
N GLY A 142 -7.23 13.83 -25.18
CA GLY A 142 -5.81 13.53 -24.96
C GLY A 142 -5.01 13.31 -26.25
N TRP A 143 -5.59 13.57 -27.43
CA TRP A 143 -4.90 13.39 -28.69
C TRP A 143 -3.81 14.44 -28.87
N ILE A 144 -2.62 13.98 -29.21
CA ILE A 144 -1.45 14.84 -29.38
C ILE A 144 -1.47 15.38 -30.81
N GLN A 145 -1.72 16.67 -30.95
CA GLN A 145 -1.76 17.33 -32.25
C GLN A 145 -0.34 17.44 -32.83
N ARG A 146 -0.16 17.04 -34.09
CA ARG A 146 1.10 17.18 -34.80
C ARG A 146 1.04 18.31 -35.82
N SER A 147 2.14 19.06 -35.93
CA SER A 147 2.33 19.99 -37.04
C SER A 147 2.58 19.24 -38.35
N ARG A 148 2.22 19.86 -39.48
CA ARG A 148 2.51 19.32 -40.81
C ARG A 148 4.01 19.16 -41.01
N ASP A 149 4.44 17.97 -41.40
CA ASP A 149 5.82 17.72 -41.80
C ASP A 149 6.07 18.28 -43.21
N THR A 150 6.97 19.26 -43.32
CA THR A 150 7.31 19.91 -44.59
C THR A 150 7.88 18.97 -45.65
N LYS A 151 8.51 17.85 -45.25
CA LYS A 151 9.20 16.91 -46.15
C LYS A 151 8.33 15.71 -46.50
N LEU A 152 7.52 15.23 -45.56
CA LEU A 152 6.75 13.98 -45.72
C LEU A 152 5.26 14.20 -46.03
N CYS A 153 4.68 15.35 -45.69
CA CYS A 153 3.26 15.63 -45.96
C CYS A 153 2.99 16.10 -47.39
N ARG A 154 2.56 15.17 -48.24
CA ARG A 154 2.12 15.41 -49.63
C ARG A 154 0.60 15.57 -49.75
N HIS A 155 0.04 16.54 -49.04
CA HIS A 155 -1.39 16.88 -49.12
C HIS A 155 -1.60 18.39 -49.00
N ASN A 156 -2.80 18.86 -49.38
CA ASN A 156 -3.17 20.27 -49.25
C ASN A 156 -3.37 20.65 -47.77
N SER A 157 -3.54 21.95 -47.48
CA SER A 157 -3.66 22.47 -46.11
C SER A 157 -4.76 21.82 -45.26
N ASN A 158 -5.84 21.36 -45.88
CA ASN A 158 -6.96 20.70 -45.19
C ASN A 158 -6.89 19.15 -45.24
N GLY A 159 -5.84 18.59 -45.83
CA GLY A 159 -5.60 17.15 -45.84
C GLY A 159 -4.91 16.68 -44.55
N CYS A 160 -5.02 15.39 -44.25
CA CYS A 160 -4.31 14.75 -43.17
C CYS A 160 -3.68 13.44 -43.69
N CYS A 161 -2.43 13.15 -43.28
CA CYS A 161 -1.74 11.90 -43.59
C CYS A 161 -1.12 11.32 -42.31
N VAL A 162 -0.52 10.14 -42.44
CA VAL A 162 0.13 9.40 -41.33
C VAL A 162 1.25 10.20 -40.64
N HIS A 163 1.80 11.25 -41.27
CA HIS A 163 2.85 12.08 -40.69
C HIS A 163 2.34 13.31 -39.93
N CYS A 164 1.07 13.69 -40.09
CA CYS A 164 0.48 14.85 -39.42
C CYS A 164 -0.84 14.53 -38.68
N SER A 165 -1.33 13.28 -38.75
CA SER A 165 -2.48 12.85 -37.97
C SER A 165 -2.18 12.97 -36.47
N PRO A 166 -3.18 13.25 -35.62
CA PRO A 166 -2.97 13.23 -34.18
C PRO A 166 -2.43 11.88 -33.71
N LEU A 167 -1.57 11.89 -32.69
CA LEU A 167 -1.05 10.68 -32.06
C LEU A 167 -1.85 10.34 -30.80
N GLU A 168 -1.90 9.05 -30.46
CA GLU A 168 -2.50 8.61 -29.21
C GLU A 168 -1.67 9.09 -28.00
N PRO A 169 -2.32 9.37 -26.85
CA PRO A 169 -1.63 9.78 -25.62
C PRO A 169 -0.56 8.79 -25.11
N TRP A 170 -0.66 7.51 -25.49
CA TRP A 170 0.25 6.43 -25.11
C TRP A 170 1.28 6.04 -26.19
N ASN A 171 1.49 6.92 -27.17
CA ASN A 171 2.46 6.67 -28.25
C ASN A 171 3.91 6.61 -27.71
N GLU A 172 4.56 5.45 -27.84
CA GLU A 172 5.88 5.22 -27.26
C GLU A 172 6.99 6.12 -27.83
N ASN A 173 6.91 6.46 -29.12
CA ASN A 173 7.93 7.28 -29.77
C ASN A 173 7.87 8.72 -29.24
N TYR A 174 6.66 9.28 -29.16
CA TYR A 174 6.44 10.60 -28.57
C TYR A 174 6.95 10.67 -27.13
N LEU A 175 6.61 9.67 -26.30
CA LEU A 175 7.03 9.65 -24.90
C LEU A 175 8.57 9.57 -24.76
N LYS A 176 9.24 8.78 -25.61
CA LYS A 176 10.71 8.70 -25.64
C LYS A 176 11.36 10.01 -26.07
N GLU A 177 10.84 10.65 -27.13
CA GLU A 177 11.34 11.95 -27.64
C GLU A 177 11.21 13.05 -26.59
N HIS A 178 10.10 13.07 -25.85
CA HIS A 178 9.84 14.02 -24.76
C HIS A 178 10.42 13.60 -23.39
N LYS A 179 11.21 12.51 -23.33
CA LYS A 179 11.82 11.98 -22.10
C LYS A 179 10.82 11.65 -20.98
N ILE A 180 9.60 11.28 -21.36
CA ILE A 180 8.53 10.86 -20.44
C ILE A 180 8.71 9.37 -20.12
N LYS A 181 9.03 9.06 -18.86
CA LYS A 181 9.40 7.70 -18.42
C LYS A 181 8.22 6.75 -18.16
N HIS A 182 7.06 7.30 -17.80
CA HIS A 182 5.84 6.53 -17.51
C HIS A 182 4.63 7.21 -18.14
N LEU A 183 3.59 6.43 -18.43
CA LEU A 183 2.29 6.97 -18.81
C LEU A 183 1.65 7.70 -17.63
N SER A 184 0.85 8.73 -17.90
CA SER A 184 -0.13 9.18 -16.91
C SER A 184 -1.20 8.10 -16.73
N PHE A 185 -1.82 8.04 -15.56
CA PHE A 185 -2.86 7.04 -15.28
C PHE A 185 -4.03 7.13 -16.26
N HIS A 186 -4.47 8.34 -16.60
CA HIS A 186 -5.54 8.56 -17.58
C HIS A 186 -5.16 8.09 -18.99
N SER A 187 -3.91 8.31 -19.43
CA SER A 187 -3.42 7.75 -20.70
C SER A 187 -3.37 6.22 -20.67
N TYR A 188 -3.01 5.63 -19.53
CA TYR A 188 -2.99 4.19 -19.35
C TYR A 188 -4.39 3.58 -19.40
N ILE A 189 -5.36 4.16 -18.71
CA ILE A 189 -6.78 3.74 -18.78
C ILE A 189 -7.25 3.77 -20.24
N ARG A 190 -6.98 4.85 -20.97
CA ARG A 190 -7.41 4.95 -22.38
C ARG A 190 -6.77 3.91 -23.28
N LYS A 191 -5.50 3.58 -23.05
CA LYS A 191 -4.83 2.49 -23.76
C LYS A 191 -5.52 1.15 -23.54
N LEU A 192 -6.01 0.90 -22.33
CA LEU A 192 -6.78 -0.32 -22.03
C LEU A 192 -8.17 -0.29 -22.67
N THR A 193 -8.81 0.87 -22.72
CA THR A 193 -10.18 1.01 -23.24
C THR A 193 -10.27 1.27 -24.74
N SER A 194 -9.18 1.56 -25.45
CA SER A 194 -9.19 1.90 -26.88
C SER A 194 -9.37 0.71 -27.83
N GLY A 195 -9.42 -0.52 -27.31
CA GLY A 195 -9.62 -1.73 -28.10
C GLY A 195 -11.03 -1.89 -28.68
N ALA A 196 -11.24 -2.91 -29.51
CA ALA A 196 -12.54 -3.21 -30.13
C ALA A 196 -13.67 -3.39 -29.09
N ASP A 197 -13.32 -3.88 -27.90
CA ASP A 197 -14.25 -4.10 -26.79
C ASP A 197 -14.58 -2.84 -25.98
N ARG A 198 -13.99 -1.68 -26.34
CA ARG A 198 -14.22 -0.37 -25.69
C ARG A 198 -14.13 -0.40 -24.15
N GLY A 199 -13.23 -1.22 -23.61
CA GLY A 199 -13.06 -1.35 -22.16
C GLY A 199 -14.07 -2.26 -21.45
N LYS A 200 -14.97 -2.95 -22.16
CA LYS A 200 -15.99 -3.83 -21.55
C LYS A 200 -15.44 -4.90 -20.62
N PHE A 201 -14.19 -5.34 -20.85
CA PHE A 201 -13.50 -6.34 -20.04
C PHE A 201 -12.35 -5.77 -19.21
N VAL A 202 -12.18 -4.44 -19.20
CA VAL A 202 -11.13 -3.79 -18.42
C VAL A 202 -11.66 -3.61 -17.00
N ALA A 203 -11.18 -4.45 -16.10
CA ALA A 203 -11.35 -4.26 -14.66
C ALA A 203 -10.05 -3.66 -14.10
N LEU A 204 -10.15 -2.46 -13.54
CA LEU A 204 -9.09 -1.90 -12.71
C LEU A 204 -9.27 -2.50 -11.32
N GLU A 205 -8.48 -3.53 -11.01
CA GLU A 205 -8.52 -4.20 -9.71
C GLU A 205 -7.22 -3.92 -8.95
N ASP A 206 -7.36 -3.56 -7.68
CA ASP A 206 -6.23 -3.47 -6.78
C ASP A 206 -5.66 -4.85 -6.50
N ILE A 207 -4.32 -4.92 -6.42
CA ILE A 207 -3.62 -6.15 -6.09
C ILE A 207 -3.93 -6.50 -4.63
N ASN A 208 -4.78 -7.50 -4.42
CA ASN A 208 -5.12 -7.99 -3.09
C ASN A 208 -4.33 -9.27 -2.76
N CYS A 209 -3.34 -9.13 -1.88
CA CYS A 209 -2.51 -10.24 -1.41
C CYS A 209 -3.04 -10.88 -0.11
N ARG A 210 -4.23 -10.47 0.36
CA ARG A 210 -4.83 -11.08 1.56
C ARG A 210 -5.46 -12.42 1.19
N ILE A 211 -5.48 -13.33 2.16
CA ILE A 211 -6.21 -14.59 2.03
C ILE A 211 -7.70 -14.26 1.88
N LYS A 212 -8.34 -14.83 0.86
CA LYS A 212 -9.77 -14.60 0.61
C LYS A 212 -10.58 -15.21 1.76
N ALA A 213 -11.37 -14.38 2.43
CA ALA A 213 -12.28 -14.83 3.48
C ALA A 213 -13.51 -15.56 2.89
N GLY A 214 -14.16 -16.42 3.69
CA GLY A 214 -15.43 -17.05 3.32
C GLY A 214 -15.32 -18.28 2.42
N CYS A 215 -14.18 -18.96 2.39
CA CYS A 215 -14.08 -20.25 1.72
C CYS A 215 -14.96 -21.30 2.43
N ARG A 216 -15.74 -22.06 1.66
CA ARG A 216 -16.65 -23.09 2.19
C ARG A 216 -16.00 -24.46 2.31
N ASP A 217 -14.82 -24.64 1.71
CA ASP A 217 -14.15 -25.94 1.58
C ASP A 217 -13.24 -26.28 2.78
N HIS A 218 -13.01 -25.33 3.69
CA HIS A 218 -12.18 -25.52 4.88
C HIS A 218 -12.60 -24.56 6.01
N PRO A 219 -12.20 -24.84 7.27
CA PRO A 219 -12.36 -23.90 8.37
C PRO A 219 -11.69 -22.55 8.07
N PRO A 220 -12.18 -21.43 8.65
CA PRO A 220 -11.58 -20.12 8.42
C PRO A 220 -10.11 -20.08 8.85
N TRP A 221 -9.32 -19.27 8.14
CA TRP A 221 -7.93 -18.97 8.51
C TRP A 221 -7.86 -18.51 9.99
N PRO A 222 -6.90 -19.00 10.80
CA PRO A 222 -5.70 -19.78 10.45
C PRO A 222 -5.86 -21.30 10.46
N LYS A 223 -7.08 -21.83 10.63
CA LYS A 223 -7.32 -23.27 10.83
C LYS A 223 -7.34 -24.10 9.53
N GLY A 224 -7.43 -23.44 8.37
CA GLY A 224 -7.39 -24.09 7.07
C GLY A 224 -7.17 -23.10 5.93
N ILE A 225 -6.58 -23.58 4.84
CA ILE A 225 -6.35 -22.83 3.59
C ILE A 225 -6.43 -23.79 2.41
N CYS A 226 -6.90 -23.32 1.26
CA CYS A 226 -6.91 -24.08 0.01
C CYS A 226 -6.37 -23.25 -1.15
N SER A 227 -6.09 -23.89 -2.28
CA SER A 227 -5.58 -23.22 -3.48
C SER A 227 -6.53 -22.17 -4.07
N LYS A 228 -7.82 -22.19 -3.72
CA LYS A 228 -8.82 -21.21 -4.18
C LYS A 228 -8.81 -19.92 -3.35
N CYS A 229 -8.44 -20.00 -2.07
CA CYS A 229 -8.44 -18.84 -1.17
C CYS A 229 -7.05 -18.27 -0.91
N GLN A 230 -5.99 -19.05 -1.17
CA GLN A 230 -4.62 -18.55 -1.11
C GLN A 230 -4.43 -17.43 -2.15
N PRO A 231 -3.69 -16.36 -1.80
CA PRO A 231 -3.34 -15.34 -2.77
C PRO A 231 -2.45 -15.93 -3.88
N LEU A 232 -2.57 -15.39 -5.08
CA LEU A 232 -1.73 -15.80 -6.21
C LEU A 232 -0.29 -15.34 -5.96
N ALA A 233 0.67 -16.14 -6.43
CA ALA A 233 2.07 -15.74 -6.44
C ALA A 233 2.23 -14.45 -7.28
N LEU A 234 2.85 -13.43 -6.70
CA LEU A 234 3.07 -12.16 -7.36
C LEU A 234 4.37 -12.16 -8.14
N THR A 235 4.32 -11.64 -9.37
CA THR A 235 5.51 -11.26 -10.13
C THR A 235 5.61 -9.74 -10.12
N LEU A 236 6.70 -9.22 -9.54
CA LEU A 236 6.93 -7.78 -9.45
C LEU A 236 7.48 -7.27 -10.78
N ASN A 237 6.60 -6.71 -11.60
CA ASN A 237 6.96 -6.04 -12.85
C ASN A 237 7.12 -4.53 -12.62
N ARG A 238 7.93 -3.89 -13.45
CA ARG A 238 8.02 -2.43 -13.45
C ARG A 238 6.67 -1.82 -13.84
N GLN A 239 6.13 -0.96 -12.98
CA GLN A 239 4.91 -0.22 -13.27
C GLN A 239 5.14 0.73 -14.44
N ILE A 240 4.24 0.70 -15.43
CA ILE A 240 4.36 1.47 -16.68
C ILE A 240 3.67 2.84 -16.65
N TYR A 241 2.87 3.10 -15.61
CA TYR A 241 2.13 4.34 -15.40
C TYR A 241 2.38 4.91 -14.00
N ARG A 242 1.97 6.16 -13.78
CA ARG A 242 1.92 6.80 -12.46
C ARG A 242 0.63 7.62 -12.29
N HIS A 243 0.17 7.75 -11.05
CA HIS A 243 -1.05 8.50 -10.74
C HIS A 243 -0.86 10.01 -10.85
N VAL A 244 0.30 10.51 -10.38
CA VAL A 244 0.66 11.93 -10.44
C VAL A 244 1.96 12.07 -11.22
N ASP A 245 1.97 12.98 -12.20
CA ASP A 245 3.06 13.15 -13.14
C ASP A 245 4.13 14.14 -12.70
N ASN A 246 3.72 15.14 -11.91
CA ASN A 246 4.57 16.24 -11.47
C ASN A 246 4.15 16.74 -10.08
N VAL A 247 5.13 17.20 -9.29
CA VAL A 247 4.90 17.91 -8.02
C VAL A 247 5.47 19.31 -8.17
N MET A 248 4.67 20.32 -7.84
CA MET A 248 5.02 21.73 -7.95
C MET A 248 4.72 22.43 -6.63
N PHE A 249 5.71 23.11 -6.06
CA PHE A 249 5.51 23.99 -4.92
C PHE A 249 5.05 25.36 -5.43
N GLU A 250 3.97 25.91 -4.87
CA GLU A 250 3.49 27.25 -5.23
C GLU A 250 4.53 28.33 -4.99
N ASN A 251 5.27 28.21 -3.88
CA ASN A 251 6.27 29.18 -3.45
C ASN A 251 7.52 28.46 -2.97
N PRO A 252 8.72 28.79 -3.51
CA PRO A 252 9.99 28.27 -3.00
C PRO A 252 10.19 28.48 -1.49
N ALA A 253 9.61 29.54 -0.94
CA ALA A 253 9.66 29.85 0.49
C ALA A 253 9.09 28.73 1.39
N LEU A 254 8.18 27.89 0.88
CA LEU A 254 7.67 26.73 1.60
C LEU A 254 8.79 25.73 1.92
N VAL A 255 9.57 25.39 0.90
CA VAL A 255 10.71 24.48 1.02
C VAL A 255 11.81 25.12 1.85
N GLU A 256 12.11 26.41 1.64
CA GLU A 256 13.10 27.12 2.44
C GLU A 256 12.74 27.14 3.94
N ARG A 257 11.48 27.38 4.28
CA ARG A 257 11.01 27.33 5.67
C ARG A 257 11.17 25.93 6.27
N PHE A 258 10.83 24.91 5.51
CA PHE A 258 11.00 23.51 5.93
C PHE A 258 12.47 23.14 6.15
N LEU A 259 13.36 23.58 5.25
CA LEU A 259 14.81 23.34 5.36
C LEU A 259 15.48 24.12 6.49
N ASN A 260 14.91 25.26 6.92
CA ASN A 260 15.47 26.04 8.03
C ASN A 260 15.56 25.25 9.34
N TYR A 261 14.65 24.31 9.59
CA TYR A 261 14.73 23.42 10.75
C TYR A 261 16.04 22.62 10.76
N TRP A 262 16.39 22.01 9.61
CA TRP A 262 17.63 21.27 9.47
C TRP A 262 18.86 22.19 9.56
N ARG A 263 18.81 23.39 8.97
CA ARG A 263 19.92 24.36 9.05
C ARG A 263 20.24 24.78 10.48
N PHE A 264 19.22 24.88 11.34
CA PHE A 264 19.39 25.28 12.74
C PHE A 264 19.77 24.11 13.66
N SER A 265 19.10 22.95 13.51
CA SER A 265 19.25 21.82 14.43
C SER A 265 20.28 20.77 13.98
N GLY A 266 20.52 20.66 12.67
CA GLY A 266 21.23 19.55 12.05
C GLY A 266 20.46 18.21 12.10
N HIS A 267 19.19 18.21 12.50
CA HIS A 267 18.34 17.02 12.53
C HIS A 267 17.45 16.97 11.29
N GLN A 268 17.11 15.75 10.86
CA GLN A 268 16.21 15.55 9.73
C GLN A 268 14.79 16.01 10.07
N ARG A 269 13.92 16.11 9.06
CA ARG A 269 12.54 16.54 9.25
C ARG A 269 11.61 15.90 8.23
N MET A 270 10.36 15.69 8.62
CA MET A 270 9.28 15.23 7.76
C MET A 270 8.08 16.18 7.83
N GLY A 271 7.35 16.30 6.74
CA GLY A 271 6.08 17.03 6.69
C GLY A 271 5.09 16.43 5.69
N PHE A 272 3.81 16.63 5.94
CA PHE A 272 2.73 16.35 5.01
C PHE A 272 2.52 17.52 4.06
N LEU A 273 2.34 17.23 2.78
CA LEU A 273 2.11 18.21 1.73
C LEU A 273 0.61 18.40 1.56
N TYR A 274 0.15 19.65 1.71
CA TYR A 274 -1.24 20.04 1.46
C TYR A 274 -1.33 20.89 0.19
N GLY A 275 -2.31 20.59 -0.65
CA GLY A 275 -2.39 21.15 -1.98
C GLY A 275 -3.63 20.72 -2.76
N THR A 276 -3.58 20.92 -4.07
CA THR A 276 -4.61 20.52 -5.03
C THR A 276 -3.98 19.71 -6.17
N TYR A 277 -4.82 18.95 -6.89
CA TYR A 277 -4.43 18.31 -8.14
C TYR A 277 -4.95 19.11 -9.33
N GLU A 278 -4.10 19.30 -10.33
CA GLU A 278 -4.39 20.11 -11.51
C GLU A 278 -3.96 19.38 -12.78
N VAL A 279 -4.56 19.74 -13.92
CA VAL A 279 -4.16 19.17 -15.21
C VAL A 279 -2.75 19.64 -15.58
N HIS A 280 -1.89 18.69 -15.92
CA HIS A 280 -0.52 18.94 -16.34
C HIS A 280 -0.38 18.80 -17.85
N ALA A 281 -0.16 19.89 -18.56
CA ALA A 281 -0.13 19.91 -20.02
C ALA A 281 1.13 19.28 -20.66
N ASP A 282 2.26 19.22 -19.94
CA ASP A 282 3.53 18.72 -20.52
C ASP A 282 3.54 17.19 -20.69
N VAL A 283 2.61 16.49 -20.03
CA VAL A 283 2.39 15.06 -20.17
C VAL A 283 0.96 14.82 -20.67
N PRO A 284 0.74 14.01 -21.72
CA PRO A 284 -0.60 13.73 -22.21
C PRO A 284 -1.52 13.23 -21.09
N LEU A 285 -2.62 13.94 -20.84
CA LEU A 285 -3.57 13.66 -19.76
C LEU A 285 -2.89 13.55 -18.37
N GLY A 286 -1.87 14.36 -18.14
CA GLY A 286 -1.10 14.31 -16.90
C GLY A 286 -1.78 15.02 -15.75
N ILE A 287 -1.40 14.64 -14.53
CA ILE A 287 -1.81 15.29 -13.29
C ILE A 287 -0.59 15.90 -12.59
N ARG A 288 -0.73 17.13 -12.09
CA ARG A 288 0.26 17.80 -11.24
C ARG A 288 -0.32 18.01 -9.85
N ALA A 289 0.44 17.66 -8.82
CA ALA A 289 0.16 18.08 -7.45
C ALA A 289 0.74 19.48 -7.22
N ARG A 290 -0.11 20.47 -6.96
CA ARG A 290 0.27 21.84 -6.60
C ARG A 290 0.22 21.99 -5.09
N VAL A 291 1.40 22.05 -4.47
CA VAL A 291 1.58 22.12 -3.02
C VAL A 291 1.51 23.58 -2.57
N ALA A 292 0.56 23.86 -1.68
CA ALA A 292 0.33 25.19 -1.09
C ALA A 292 0.90 25.30 0.33
N ALA A 293 0.97 24.19 1.07
CA ALA A 293 1.46 24.18 2.45
C ALA A 293 2.20 22.88 2.80
N ILE A 294 3.08 22.99 3.80
CA ILE A 294 3.74 21.86 4.44
C ILE A 294 3.36 21.90 5.92
N TYR A 295 2.71 20.85 6.38
CA TYR A 295 2.38 20.65 7.79
C TYR A 295 3.37 19.69 8.41
N GLU A 296 3.99 20.09 9.51
CA GLU A 296 4.99 19.28 10.22
C GLU A 296 4.33 18.64 11.44
N PRO A 297 3.97 17.34 11.39
CA PRO A 297 3.36 16.68 12.54
C PRO A 297 4.36 16.56 13.71
N PRO A 298 3.86 16.35 14.94
CA PRO A 298 4.68 15.98 16.08
C PRO A 298 5.62 14.82 15.74
N GLN A 299 6.93 15.03 15.93
CA GLN A 299 7.95 14.07 15.56
C GLN A 299 9.22 14.23 16.40
N GLU A 300 9.85 13.11 16.73
CA GLU A 300 11.21 13.06 17.26
C GLU A 300 12.18 12.90 16.10
N SER A 301 13.06 13.89 15.92
CA SER A 301 14.01 13.89 14.81
C SER A 301 15.44 13.95 15.28
N ASN A 302 16.27 13.08 14.72
CA ASN A 302 17.71 13.02 14.93
C ASN A 302 18.45 13.22 13.59
N ARG A 303 19.78 13.07 13.58
CA ARG A 303 20.60 13.18 12.37
C ARG A 303 20.32 12.10 11.32
N ASP A 304 19.94 10.91 11.78
CA ASP A 304 19.83 9.71 10.94
C ASP A 304 18.43 9.08 10.97
N SER A 305 17.50 9.61 11.78
CA SER A 305 16.16 9.03 11.94
C SER A 305 15.09 10.07 12.24
N ILE A 306 13.87 9.73 11.87
CA ILE A 306 12.65 10.47 12.16
C ILE A 306 11.64 9.48 12.71
N ARG A 307 11.04 9.78 13.86
CA ARG A 307 9.93 9.03 14.44
C ARG A 307 8.73 9.95 14.57
N LEU A 308 7.65 9.61 13.88
CA LEU A 308 6.37 10.31 14.02
C LEU A 308 5.75 9.96 15.37
N LEU A 309 5.20 10.98 16.03
CA LEU A 309 4.42 10.83 17.25
C LEU A 309 2.92 10.92 16.90
N ASP A 310 2.08 10.58 17.87
CA ASP A 310 0.64 10.77 17.73
C ASP A 310 0.32 12.27 17.61
N ASP A 311 -0.55 12.61 16.66
CA ASP A 311 -0.93 13.98 16.34
C ASP A 311 -2.39 14.22 16.70
N ASP A 312 -2.60 14.83 17.87
CA ASP A 312 -3.93 15.18 18.38
C ASP A 312 -4.68 16.17 17.47
N TYR A 313 -3.96 16.96 16.65
CA TYR A 313 -4.54 17.97 15.77
C TYR A 313 -4.68 17.52 14.32
N ARG A 314 -4.39 16.25 14.00
CA ARG A 314 -4.45 15.71 12.63
C ARG A 314 -5.80 15.98 11.98
N THR A 315 -6.89 15.73 12.70
CA THR A 315 -8.26 15.94 12.20
C THR A 315 -8.56 17.41 11.95
N ASP A 316 -8.17 18.28 12.89
CA ASP A 316 -8.42 19.73 12.80
C ASP A 316 -7.68 20.32 11.60
N VAL A 317 -6.45 19.87 11.35
CA VAL A 317 -5.65 20.30 10.20
C VAL A 317 -6.26 19.82 8.88
N ASP A 318 -6.72 18.56 8.82
CA ASP A 318 -7.40 18.03 7.64
C ASP A 318 -8.73 18.79 7.37
N GLU A 319 -9.48 19.18 8.41
CA GLU A 319 -10.70 20.00 8.29
C GLU A 319 -10.42 21.43 7.82
N ILE A 320 -9.40 22.08 8.38
CA ILE A 320 -8.97 23.43 7.95
C ILE A 320 -8.50 23.38 6.50
N ALA A 321 -7.73 22.36 6.13
CA ALA A 321 -7.29 22.17 4.75
C ALA A 321 -8.49 22.03 3.82
N ALA A 322 -9.47 21.18 4.17
CA ALA A 322 -10.68 20.99 3.38
C ALA A 322 -11.50 22.28 3.23
N ALA A 323 -11.61 23.08 4.30
CA ALA A 323 -12.29 24.39 4.26
C ALA A 323 -11.59 25.39 3.32
N LEU A 324 -10.27 25.28 3.16
CA LEU A 324 -9.47 26.06 2.21
C LEU A 324 -9.44 25.44 0.80
N GLY A 325 -10.15 24.34 0.56
CA GLY A 325 -10.12 23.61 -0.71
C GLY A 325 -8.81 22.84 -0.95
N LEU A 326 -8.01 22.64 0.09
CA LEU A 326 -6.77 21.88 0.07
C LEU A 326 -7.00 20.47 0.60
N ARG A 327 -6.12 19.56 0.21
CA ARG A 327 -6.09 18.20 0.73
C ARG A 327 -4.66 17.71 0.88
N LYS A 328 -4.47 16.62 1.60
CA LYS A 328 -3.17 15.94 1.68
C LYS A 328 -2.84 15.33 0.31
N VAL A 329 -1.78 15.81 -0.33
CA VAL A 329 -1.33 15.38 -1.68
C VAL A 329 -0.03 14.58 -1.65
N GLY A 330 0.60 14.46 -0.48
CA GLY A 330 1.82 13.68 -0.32
C GLY A 330 2.54 13.99 0.98
N TRP A 331 3.80 13.61 1.03
CA TRP A 331 4.70 13.88 2.14
C TRP A 331 6.12 14.15 1.63
N ILE A 332 6.91 14.85 2.44
CA ILE A 332 8.30 15.18 2.17
C ILE A 332 9.13 14.89 3.42
N PHE A 333 10.37 14.49 3.23
CA PHE A 333 11.34 14.32 4.30
C PHE A 333 12.73 14.75 3.83
N THR A 334 13.62 15.02 4.79
CA THR A 334 15.02 15.36 4.51
C THR A 334 15.94 14.17 4.79
N ASP A 335 16.97 14.04 3.96
CA ASP A 335 18.14 13.22 4.22
C ASP A 335 19.39 14.02 3.84
N LEU A 336 19.71 14.99 4.69
CA LEU A 336 20.74 15.98 4.45
C LEU A 336 21.90 15.80 5.42
N LEU A 337 23.11 15.65 4.87
CA LEU A 337 24.36 15.58 5.62
C LEU A 337 25.28 16.70 5.16
N SER A 338 25.70 17.57 6.09
CA SER A 338 26.61 18.67 5.77
C SER A 338 27.97 18.15 5.29
N GLU A 339 28.41 18.61 4.13
CA GLU A 339 29.78 18.40 3.66
C GLU A 339 30.68 19.57 4.08
N ASN A 340 30.25 20.78 3.76
CA ASN A 340 30.93 22.01 4.16
C ASN A 340 29.91 23.03 4.68
N VAL A 341 29.96 23.29 5.99
CA VAL A 341 29.04 24.19 6.69
C VAL A 341 29.16 25.64 6.20
N ALA A 342 30.37 26.08 5.85
CA ALA A 342 30.61 27.45 5.38
C ALA A 342 30.10 27.69 3.95
N ALA A 343 30.13 26.64 3.11
CA ALA A 343 29.65 26.71 1.73
C ALA A 343 28.16 26.30 1.57
N GLY A 344 27.53 25.78 2.62
CA GLY A 344 26.16 25.26 2.59
C GLY A 344 26.00 24.02 1.72
N THR A 345 27.08 23.27 1.46
CA THR A 345 27.04 22.07 0.60
C THR A 345 26.69 20.82 1.39
N VAL A 346 25.98 19.90 0.74
CA VAL A 346 25.52 18.62 1.30
C VAL A 346 26.14 17.46 0.55
N LYS A 347 26.35 16.34 1.26
CA LYS A 347 26.88 15.12 0.67
C LYS A 347 25.86 14.47 -0.24
N HIS A 348 26.31 14.00 -1.40
CA HIS A 348 25.48 13.25 -2.34
C HIS A 348 25.47 11.75 -1.98
N VAL A 349 24.56 11.36 -1.09
CA VAL A 349 24.47 9.97 -0.56
C VAL A 349 23.51 9.05 -1.31
N ARG A 350 22.53 9.61 -2.04
CA ARG A 350 21.52 8.86 -2.80
C ARG A 350 21.82 8.89 -4.29
N GLY A 351 22.03 7.72 -4.90
CA GLY A 351 22.42 7.63 -6.31
C GLY A 351 22.36 6.21 -6.86
N ILE A 352 22.87 6.05 -8.09
CA ILE A 352 22.85 4.77 -8.82
C ILE A 352 23.66 3.66 -8.13
N ASP A 353 24.76 4.03 -7.48
CA ASP A 353 25.66 3.09 -6.78
C ASP A 353 25.25 2.83 -5.32
N THR A 354 24.23 3.56 -4.83
CA THR A 354 23.72 3.44 -3.46
C THR A 354 22.26 3.03 -3.48
N HIS A 355 21.35 3.96 -3.19
CA HIS A 355 19.91 3.80 -3.26
C HIS A 355 19.25 5.16 -3.45
N PHE A 356 18.03 5.17 -4.00
CA PHE A 356 17.20 6.38 -4.05
C PHE A 356 16.22 6.45 -2.88
N LEU A 357 15.65 5.32 -2.50
CA LEU A 357 14.75 5.16 -1.35
C LEU A 357 15.15 3.93 -0.55
N THR A 358 15.07 4.02 0.78
CA THR A 358 15.31 2.89 1.67
C THR A 358 14.08 1.98 1.74
N ALA A 359 14.26 0.73 2.16
CA ALA A 359 13.13 -0.20 2.33
C ALA A 359 12.10 0.34 3.34
N HIS A 360 12.56 0.98 4.42
CA HIS A 360 11.69 1.55 5.44
C HIS A 360 10.86 2.73 4.89
N GLU A 361 11.48 3.61 4.10
CA GLU A 361 10.78 4.70 3.41
C GLU A 361 9.72 4.17 2.43
N CYS A 362 10.03 3.09 1.70
CA CYS A 362 9.06 2.45 0.80
C CYS A 362 7.87 1.85 1.56
N ILE A 363 8.10 1.21 2.71
CA ILE A 363 7.04 0.67 3.57
C ILE A 363 6.17 1.80 4.12
N LEU A 364 6.79 2.89 4.60
CA LEU A 364 6.07 4.06 5.10
C LEU A 364 5.24 4.73 4.02
N ALA A 365 5.80 4.89 2.81
CA ALA A 365 5.07 5.41 1.66
C ALA A 365 3.85 4.54 1.33
N GLY A 366 4.03 3.20 1.31
CA GLY A 366 2.95 2.26 1.08
C GLY A 366 1.88 2.31 2.18
N HIS A 367 2.28 2.52 3.44
CA HIS A 367 1.33 2.72 4.53
C HIS A 367 0.49 3.99 4.32
N PHE A 368 1.12 5.14 4.06
CA PHE A 368 0.38 6.38 3.81
C PHE A 368 -0.50 6.36 2.56
N GLN A 369 -0.07 5.65 1.51
CA GLN A 369 -0.87 5.43 0.30
C GLN A 369 -2.07 4.51 0.52
N ASN A 370 -2.09 3.68 1.57
CA ASN A 370 -3.25 2.86 1.92
C ASN A 370 -4.22 3.59 2.85
N GLU A 371 -3.78 4.65 3.53
CA GLU A 371 -4.62 5.47 4.40
C GLU A 371 -5.47 6.51 3.62
N HIS A 372 -5.10 6.81 2.38
CA HIS A 372 -5.71 7.82 1.51
C HIS A 372 -6.08 7.19 0.18
#